data_AF-A0A839Y7V7-F1
#
_entry.id   AF-A0A839Y7V7-F1
#
_cell.length_a   1.000
_cell.length_b   1.000
_cell.length_c   1.000
_cell.angle_alpha   90.00
_cell.angle_beta   90.00
_cell.angle_gamma   90.00
#
_symmetry.space_group_name_H-M   'P 1'
#
loop_
_entity.id
_entity.type
_entity.pdbx_description
1 polymer ?
#
loop_
_entity_poly.entity_id
_entity_poly.type
_entity_poly.pdbx_seq_one_letter_code
_entity_poly.pdbx_strand_id
1 'polypeptide(L)'
;MRVVRSATLTPVISRNDVHAAVRQALRRYLGHGKPLTVKQLSNQSGVADRLIECACNEVGTGDWRPLPVEKLLSLAMVLGPDFTNTWLSLARQGSFAMATTIEQTPSQAVALMAGDVAEFASYAADQTISRAEAPKLLAIASRQQEHSARLAALAAAAQSEPR
;
A
#
# COMPACT_ATOMS: atom_id res chain seq x y z
N MET A 1 26.50 -40.95 0.00
CA MET A 1 25.88 -39.65 0.35
C MET A 1 25.30 -39.05 -0.94
N ARG A 2 23.98 -39.07 -1.12
CA ARG A 2 23.33 -38.58 -2.35
C ARG A 2 23.22 -37.06 -2.21
N VAL A 3 23.97 -36.31 -3.01
CA VAL A 3 23.80 -34.85 -3.11
C VAL A 3 22.41 -34.61 -3.68
N VAL A 4 21.47 -34.16 -2.85
CA VAL A 4 20.18 -33.66 -3.29
C VAL A 4 20.48 -32.40 -4.10
N ARG A 5 20.42 -32.52 -5.43
CA ARG A 5 20.46 -31.35 -6.31
C ARG A 5 19.30 -30.46 -5.87
N SER A 6 19.62 -29.26 -5.40
CA SER A 6 18.65 -28.18 -5.17
C SER A 6 17.72 -28.16 -6.39
N ALA A 7 16.47 -28.56 -6.18
CA ALA A 7 15.45 -28.39 -7.18
C ALA A 7 15.31 -26.88 -7.34
N THR A 8 15.66 -26.36 -8.51
CA THR A 8 15.16 -25.08 -9.01
C THR A 8 13.65 -25.25 -9.08
N LEU A 9 12.98 -25.02 -7.95
CA LEU A 9 11.54 -25.04 -7.78
C LEU A 9 10.98 -23.89 -8.58
N THR A 10 10.93 -24.08 -9.90
CA THR A 10 10.22 -23.17 -10.79
C THR A 10 8.75 -23.42 -10.50
N PRO A 11 7.98 -22.41 -10.06
CA PRO A 11 6.58 -22.60 -9.79
C PRO A 11 5.90 -23.17 -11.04
N VAL A 12 5.18 -24.29 -10.89
CA VAL A 12 4.48 -25.00 -11.97
C VAL A 12 3.16 -24.27 -12.28
N ILE A 13 3.22 -22.94 -12.40
CA ILE A 13 2.07 -22.09 -12.63
C ILE A 13 2.22 -21.46 -14.01
N SER A 14 1.20 -21.61 -14.84
CA SER A 14 1.14 -20.97 -16.14
C SER A 14 1.16 -19.45 -15.97
N ARG A 15 2.05 -18.77 -16.71
CA ARG A 15 2.10 -17.29 -16.72
C ARG A 15 0.78 -16.70 -17.21
N ASN A 16 0.10 -17.36 -18.14
CA ASN A 16 -1.19 -16.92 -18.66
C ASN A 16 -2.26 -16.95 -17.56
N ASP A 17 -2.25 -17.95 -16.70
CA ASP A 17 -3.22 -18.08 -15.59
C ASP A 17 -2.99 -16.96 -14.56
N VAL A 18 -1.73 -16.63 -14.28
CA VAL A 18 -1.37 -15.48 -13.43
C VAL A 18 -1.88 -14.18 -14.05
N HIS A 19 -1.64 -13.96 -15.35
CA HIS A 19 -2.12 -12.75 -16.02
C HIS A 19 -3.65 -12.67 -16.06
N ALA A 20 -4.34 -13.79 -16.27
CA ALA A 20 -5.80 -13.85 -16.22
C ALA A 20 -6.35 -13.53 -14.82
N ALA A 21 -5.74 -14.08 -13.77
CA ALA A 21 -6.12 -13.79 -12.39
C ALA A 21 -5.90 -12.31 -12.03
N VAL A 22 -4.76 -11.73 -12.43
CA VAL A 22 -4.48 -10.29 -12.24
C VAL A 22 -5.49 -9.43 -13.00
N ARG A 23 -5.81 -9.76 -14.26
CA ARG A 23 -6.83 -9.05 -15.06
C ARG A 23 -8.18 -9.07 -14.35
N GLN A 24 -8.63 -10.23 -13.91
CA GLN A 24 -9.91 -10.38 -13.22
C GLN A 24 -9.94 -9.57 -11.93
N ALA A 25 -8.85 -9.61 -11.14
CA ALA A 25 -8.71 -8.81 -9.94
C ALA A 25 -8.81 -7.32 -10.26
N LEU A 26 -8.01 -6.81 -11.20
CA LEU A 26 -8.02 -5.39 -11.58
C LEU A 26 -9.40 -4.92 -12.03
N ARG A 27 -10.11 -5.70 -12.86
CA ARG A 27 -11.47 -5.34 -13.31
C ARG A 27 -12.50 -5.28 -12.19
N ARG A 28 -12.31 -6.04 -11.11
CA ARG A 28 -13.17 -5.98 -9.91
C ARG A 28 -12.98 -4.68 -9.13
N TYR A 29 -11.76 -4.13 -9.11
CA TYR A 29 -11.44 -2.89 -8.39
C TYR A 29 -11.59 -1.62 -9.25
N LEU A 30 -11.37 -1.73 -10.55
CA LEU A 30 -11.50 -0.65 -11.54
C LEU A 30 -12.90 -0.59 -12.16
N GLY A 31 -13.90 -1.11 -11.44
CA GLY A 31 -15.28 -1.30 -11.90
C GLY A 31 -16.23 -1.70 -10.75
N HIS A 32 -17.50 -1.96 -11.07
CA HIS A 32 -18.64 -2.18 -10.15
C HIS A 32 -18.31 -2.49 -8.67
N GLY A 33 -18.64 -1.54 -7.78
CA GLY A 33 -18.76 -1.75 -6.33
C GLY A 33 -17.91 -0.81 -5.45
N LYS A 34 -16.68 -0.47 -5.87
CA LYS A 34 -15.84 0.57 -5.24
C LYS A 34 -15.12 1.34 -6.35
N PRO A 35 -15.49 2.60 -6.67
CA PRO A 35 -15.02 3.24 -7.89
C PRO A 35 -13.64 3.85 -7.66
N LEU A 36 -12.59 3.02 -7.68
CA LEU A 36 -11.25 3.52 -7.93
C LEU A 36 -11.09 3.67 -9.44
N THR A 37 -10.93 4.90 -9.89
CA THR A 37 -10.54 5.16 -11.28
C THR A 37 -9.10 4.70 -11.52
N VAL A 38 -8.76 4.36 -12.77
CA VAL A 38 -7.37 4.03 -13.15
C VAL A 38 -6.41 5.13 -12.71
N LYS A 39 -6.81 6.40 -12.87
CA LYS A 39 -6.03 7.57 -12.48
C LYS A 39 -5.79 7.64 -10.97
N GLN A 40 -6.81 7.35 -10.15
CA GLN A 40 -6.64 7.29 -8.69
C GLN A 40 -5.70 6.17 -8.28
N LEU A 41 -5.84 4.99 -8.89
CA LEU A 41 -4.98 3.85 -8.59
C LEU A 41 -3.53 4.13 -9.01
N SER A 42 -3.34 4.73 -10.18
CA SER A 42 -2.02 5.18 -10.66
C SER A 42 -1.36 6.15 -9.70
N ASN A 43 -2.07 7.20 -9.27
CA ASN A 43 -1.54 8.18 -8.32
C ASN A 43 -1.14 7.56 -6.97
N GLN A 44 -1.92 6.60 -6.47
CA GLN A 44 -1.64 5.96 -5.17
C GLN A 44 -0.53 4.91 -5.25
N SER A 45 -0.44 4.18 -6.37
CA SER A 45 0.52 3.08 -6.55
C SER A 45 1.83 3.48 -7.24
N GLY A 46 1.88 4.65 -7.89
CA GLY A 46 3.00 5.06 -8.74
C GLY A 46 3.15 4.22 -10.02
N VAL A 47 2.12 3.46 -10.41
CA VAL A 47 2.10 2.66 -11.64
C VAL A 47 1.38 3.44 -12.73
N ALA A 48 2.03 3.64 -13.88
CA ALA A 48 1.48 4.43 -14.98
C ALA A 48 0.11 3.92 -15.46
N ASP A 49 -0.83 4.84 -15.69
CA ASP A 49 -2.22 4.59 -16.12
C ASP A 49 -2.29 3.59 -17.27
N ARG A 50 -1.49 3.85 -18.32
CA ARG A 50 -1.46 3.02 -19.53
C ARG A 50 -1.06 1.58 -19.24
N LEU A 51 -0.16 1.36 -18.29
CA LEU A 51 0.27 0.00 -17.92
C LEU A 51 -0.84 -0.74 -17.16
N ILE A 52 -1.59 -0.04 -16.31
CA ILE A 52 -2.76 -0.60 -15.61
C ILE A 52 -3.85 -0.96 -16.64
N GLU A 53 -4.14 -0.07 -17.59
CA GLU A 53 -5.10 -0.32 -18.68
C GLU A 53 -4.71 -1.54 -19.52
N CYS A 54 -3.44 -1.63 -19.93
CA CYS A 54 -2.93 -2.76 -20.68
C CYS A 54 -3.06 -4.09 -19.92
N ALA A 55 -2.89 -4.07 -18.59
CA ALA A 55 -3.05 -5.26 -17.74
C ALA A 55 -4.51 -5.71 -17.57
N CYS A 56 -5.49 -4.84 -17.86
CA CYS A 56 -6.92 -5.19 -17.87
C CYS A 56 -7.37 -5.91 -19.15
N ASN A 57 -6.53 -5.91 -20.19
CA ASN A 57 -6.82 -6.55 -21.47
C ASN A 57 -6.48 -8.04 -21.46
N GLU A 58 -7.03 -8.78 -22.42
CA GLU A 58 -6.80 -10.21 -22.55
C GLU A 58 -5.39 -10.51 -23.06
N VAL A 59 -4.77 -11.56 -22.53
CA VAL A 59 -3.44 -11.98 -22.94
C VAL A 59 -3.42 -12.25 -24.44
N GLY A 60 -2.45 -11.65 -25.14
CA GLY A 60 -2.31 -11.80 -26.59
C GLY A 60 -3.06 -10.77 -27.43
N THR A 61 -3.89 -9.90 -26.83
CA THR A 61 -4.45 -8.75 -27.55
C THR A 61 -3.38 -7.68 -27.81
N GLY A 62 -3.55 -6.88 -28.87
CA GLY A 62 -2.57 -5.84 -29.25
C GLY A 62 -2.31 -4.80 -28.16
N ASP A 63 -3.31 -4.56 -27.31
CA ASP A 63 -3.25 -3.63 -26.18
C ASP A 63 -2.78 -4.28 -24.87
N TRP A 64 -2.52 -5.59 -24.85
CA TRP A 64 -2.03 -6.27 -23.65
C TRP A 64 -0.53 -6.05 -23.47
N ARG A 65 -0.13 -5.77 -22.23
CA ARG A 65 1.27 -5.76 -21.82
C ARG A 65 1.39 -6.51 -20.49
N PRO A 66 2.45 -7.33 -20.31
CA PRO A 66 2.68 -8.00 -19.04
C PRO A 66 2.98 -6.95 -17.97
N LEU A 67 2.35 -7.09 -16.81
CA LEU A 67 2.64 -6.25 -15.65
C LEU A 67 3.85 -6.84 -14.89
N PRO A 68 4.95 -6.09 -14.72
CA PRO A 68 6.09 -6.55 -13.92
C PRO A 68 5.68 -6.78 -12.46
N VAL A 69 6.36 -7.72 -11.79
CA VAL A 69 6.03 -8.11 -10.41
C VAL A 69 6.15 -6.93 -9.44
N GLU A 70 7.12 -6.06 -9.64
CA GLU A 70 7.34 -4.87 -8.80
C GLU A 70 6.14 -3.91 -8.89
N LYS A 71 5.56 -3.78 -10.10
CA LYS A 71 4.36 -2.98 -10.33
C LYS A 71 3.12 -3.67 -9.76
N LEU A 72 3.05 -4.99 -9.85
CA LEU A 72 1.98 -5.76 -9.21
C LEU A 72 2.00 -5.61 -7.68
N LEU A 73 3.17 -5.64 -7.04
CA LEU A 73 3.32 -5.38 -5.61
C LEU A 73 2.94 -3.95 -5.23
N SER A 74 3.27 -2.98 -6.08
CA SER A 74 2.87 -1.58 -5.88
C SER A 74 1.33 -1.42 -5.92
N LEU A 75 0.64 -2.13 -6.82
CA LEU A 75 -0.82 -2.19 -6.84
C LEU A 75 -1.39 -2.94 -5.63
N ALA A 76 -0.77 -4.05 -5.22
CA ALA A 76 -1.16 -4.84 -4.07
C ALA A 76 -1.10 -4.05 -2.75
N MET A 77 -0.11 -3.17 -2.60
CA MET A 77 -0.01 -2.26 -1.45
C MET A 77 -1.24 -1.36 -1.31
N VAL A 78 -1.82 -0.92 -2.43
CA VAL A 78 -2.99 -0.03 -2.47
C VAL A 78 -4.31 -0.81 -2.37
N LEU A 79 -4.44 -1.88 -3.14
CA LEU A 79 -5.68 -2.65 -3.26
C LEU A 79 -5.87 -3.68 -2.14
N GLY A 80 -4.79 -4.04 -1.45
CA GLY A 80 -4.80 -4.85 -0.25
C GLY A 80 -4.81 -6.37 -0.47
N PRO A 81 -5.04 -7.13 0.61
CA PRO A 81 -4.93 -8.59 0.60
C PRO A 81 -5.91 -9.29 -0.34
N ASP A 82 -7.14 -8.79 -0.47
CA ASP A 82 -8.16 -9.38 -1.34
C ASP A 82 -7.73 -9.41 -2.82
N PHE A 83 -7.13 -8.32 -3.30
CA PHE A 83 -6.53 -8.27 -4.62
C PHE A 83 -5.38 -9.26 -4.75
N THR A 84 -4.48 -9.25 -3.78
CA THR A 84 -3.26 -10.06 -3.74
C THR A 84 -3.57 -11.56 -3.72
N ASN A 85 -4.60 -11.96 -2.96
CA ASN A 85 -5.06 -13.34 -2.82
C ASN A 85 -5.63 -13.92 -4.11
N THR A 86 -6.11 -13.06 -5.02
CA THR A 86 -6.67 -13.52 -6.30
C THR A 86 -5.63 -14.25 -7.14
N TRP A 87 -4.37 -13.79 -7.13
CA TRP A 87 -3.29 -14.43 -7.90
C TRP A 87 -2.34 -15.27 -7.03
N LEU A 88 -2.17 -14.99 -5.74
CA LEU A 88 -1.39 -15.85 -4.83
C LEU A 88 -2.02 -17.23 -4.61
N SER A 89 -3.35 -17.33 -4.69
CA SER A 89 -4.06 -18.61 -4.54
C SER A 89 -3.65 -19.66 -5.58
N LEU A 90 -3.19 -19.26 -6.77
CA LEU A 90 -2.63 -20.14 -7.79
C LEU A 90 -1.40 -20.91 -7.27
N ALA A 91 -0.64 -20.30 -6.37
CA ALA A 91 0.51 -20.90 -5.69
C ALA A 91 0.15 -21.56 -4.36
N ARG A 92 -1.16 -21.66 -4.02
CA ARG A 92 -1.64 -22.06 -2.69
C ARG A 92 -1.09 -21.19 -1.55
N GLN A 93 -0.85 -19.92 -1.86
CA GLN A 93 -0.40 -18.91 -0.90
C GLN A 93 -1.54 -17.94 -0.59
N GLY A 94 -1.37 -17.20 0.51
CA GLY A 94 -2.29 -16.16 0.92
C GLY A 94 -1.54 -14.98 1.51
N SER A 95 -2.20 -13.84 1.46
CA SER A 95 -1.82 -12.59 2.08
C SER A 95 -2.92 -12.19 3.05
N PHE A 96 -2.51 -11.58 4.15
CA PHE A 96 -3.39 -11.04 5.17
C PHE A 96 -2.87 -9.66 5.53
N ALA A 97 -3.79 -8.75 5.85
CA ALA A 97 -3.39 -7.47 6.41
C ALA A 97 -2.82 -7.75 7.79
N MET A 98 -1.52 -7.59 7.96
CA MET A 98 -0.97 -7.49 9.29
C MET A 98 -1.40 -6.15 9.85
N ALA A 99 -1.95 -6.15 11.07
CA ALA A 99 -2.09 -4.92 11.81
C ALA A 99 -0.68 -4.31 11.91
N THR A 100 -0.44 -3.20 11.23
CA THR A 100 0.85 -2.49 11.29
C THR A 100 1.06 -1.79 12.63
N THR A 101 0.15 -2.00 13.58
CA THR A 101 0.44 -1.91 15.00
C THR A 101 1.52 -2.94 15.35
N ILE A 102 2.76 -2.66 14.98
CA ILE A 102 3.78 -2.58 16.03
C ILE A 102 3.12 -1.64 17.03
N GLU A 103 2.67 -2.19 18.16
CA GLU A 103 2.00 -1.43 19.20
C GLU A 103 2.95 -0.29 19.56
N GLN A 104 2.73 0.88 18.95
CA GLN A 104 3.60 2.03 19.17
C GLN A 104 3.35 2.38 20.62
N THR A 105 4.38 2.19 21.44
CA THR A 105 4.25 2.55 22.84
C THR A 105 3.90 4.04 22.92
N PRO A 106 3.15 4.50 23.95
CA PRO A 106 2.85 5.91 24.11
C PRO A 106 4.10 6.80 24.00
N SER A 107 5.25 6.31 24.46
CA SER A 107 6.54 7.00 24.35
C SER A 107 7.00 7.25 22.91
N GLN A 108 6.80 6.29 22.01
CA GLN A 108 7.15 6.40 20.60
C GLN A 108 6.23 7.38 19.87
N ALA A 109 4.93 7.36 20.18
CA ALA A 109 3.96 8.31 19.61
C ALA A 109 4.30 9.75 20.00
N VAL A 110 4.65 9.98 21.28
CA VAL A 110 5.07 11.30 21.77
C VAL A 110 6.39 11.76 21.11
N ALA A 111 7.35 10.86 20.94
CA ALA A 111 8.62 11.19 20.29
C ALA A 111 8.43 11.64 18.82
N LEU A 112 7.54 10.98 18.08
CA LEU A 112 7.19 11.36 16.71
C LEU A 112 6.52 12.74 16.66
N MET A 113 5.58 13.01 17.57
CA MET A 113 4.93 14.32 17.66
C MET A 113 5.93 15.44 17.99
N ALA A 114 6.90 15.19 18.87
CA ALA A 114 7.94 16.16 19.18
C ALA A 114 8.80 16.47 17.95
N GLY A 115 9.10 15.46 17.11
CA GLY A 115 9.78 15.65 15.84
C GLY A 115 9.00 16.51 14.85
N ASP A 116 7.70 16.24 14.68
CA ASP A 116 6.83 17.04 13.80
C ASP A 116 6.73 18.50 14.29
N VAL A 117 6.65 18.73 15.60
CA VAL A 117 6.64 20.08 16.19
C VAL A 117 7.96 20.82 15.94
N ALA A 118 9.10 20.14 16.09
CA ALA A 118 10.41 20.73 15.82
C ALA A 118 10.56 21.08 14.32
N GLU A 119 10.12 20.20 13.43
CA GLU A 119 10.11 20.45 12.00
C GLU A 119 9.19 21.63 11.65
N PHE A 120 7.97 21.68 12.18
CA PHE A 120 7.04 22.79 11.98
C PHE A 120 7.62 24.12 12.47
N ALA A 121 8.24 24.13 13.66
CA ALA A 121 8.89 25.32 14.23
C ALA A 121 10.03 25.83 13.35
N SER A 122 10.78 24.93 12.68
CA SER A 122 11.86 25.32 11.77
C SER A 122 11.36 26.10 10.55
N TYR A 123 10.18 25.77 10.03
CA TYR A 123 9.54 26.46 8.91
C TYR A 123 8.76 27.71 9.33
N ALA A 124 8.36 27.82 10.60
CA ALA A 124 7.63 28.97 11.13
C ALA A 124 8.54 30.03 11.77
N ALA A 125 9.87 29.82 11.77
CA ALA A 125 10.83 30.63 12.50
C ALA A 125 10.94 32.09 12.00
N ASP A 126 10.73 32.31 10.69
CA ASP A 126 10.77 33.62 10.05
C ASP A 126 9.41 34.35 10.05
N GLN A 127 8.40 33.77 10.72
CA GLN A 127 7.03 34.26 10.82
C GLN A 127 6.30 34.38 9.46
N THR A 128 6.81 33.75 8.40
CA THR A 128 6.20 33.79 7.07
C THR A 128 6.14 32.42 6.43
N ILE A 129 4.95 31.97 6.04
CA ILE A 129 4.80 30.72 5.30
C ILE A 129 4.86 31.01 3.80
N SER A 130 5.92 30.57 3.13
CA SER A 130 6.00 30.72 1.67
C SER A 130 5.08 29.72 0.94
N ARG A 131 4.75 30.04 -0.30
CA ARG A 131 3.96 29.14 -1.17
C ARG A 131 4.66 27.80 -1.43
N ALA A 132 6.00 27.76 -1.35
CA ALA A 132 6.79 26.54 -1.50
C ALA A 132 6.79 25.67 -0.24
N GLU A 133 6.59 26.26 0.94
CA GLU A 133 6.57 25.57 2.23
C GLU A 133 5.17 25.12 2.64
N ALA A 134 4.12 25.82 2.19
CA ALA A 134 2.74 25.46 2.42
C ALA A 134 2.42 23.95 2.23
N PRO A 135 2.81 23.28 1.12
CA PRO A 135 2.54 21.84 0.98
C PRO A 135 3.32 20.97 1.99
N LYS A 136 4.51 21.40 2.43
CA LYS A 136 5.30 20.67 3.43
C LYS A 136 4.69 20.79 4.81
N LEU A 137 4.28 22.00 5.20
CA LEU A 137 3.58 22.27 6.46
C LEU A 137 2.25 21.53 6.54
N LEU A 138 1.50 21.45 5.44
CA LEU A 138 0.27 20.65 5.39
C LEU A 138 0.56 19.16 5.60
N ALA A 139 1.64 18.63 5.00
CA ALA A 139 2.04 17.24 5.22
C ALA A 139 2.44 16.98 6.69
N ILE A 140 3.17 17.90 7.33
CA ILE A 140 3.52 17.82 8.76
C ILE A 140 2.25 17.84 9.62
N ALA A 141 1.33 18.78 9.37
CA ALA A 141 0.07 18.90 10.11
C ALA A 141 -0.80 17.64 9.98
N SER A 142 -0.88 17.04 8.79
CA SER A 142 -1.59 15.78 8.57
C SER A 142 -0.99 14.62 9.37
N ARG A 143 0.34 14.48 9.40
CA ARG A 143 1.01 13.48 10.24
C ARG A 143 0.77 13.72 11.73
N GLN A 144 0.82 14.97 12.17
CA GLN A 144 0.56 15.32 13.56
C GLN A 144 -0.86 14.97 14.00
N GLN A 145 -1.86 15.19 13.13
CA GLN A 145 -3.23 14.76 13.38
C GLN A 145 -3.35 13.23 13.50
N GLU A 146 -2.68 12.50 12.62
CA GLU A 146 -2.64 11.04 12.64
C GLU A 146 -1.99 10.51 13.93
N HIS A 147 -0.85 11.08 14.34
CA HIS A 147 -0.17 10.74 15.59
C HIS A 147 -1.03 11.05 16.82
N SER A 148 -1.72 12.20 16.82
CA SER A 148 -2.60 12.63 17.92
C SER A 148 -3.82 11.72 18.07
N ALA A 149 -4.46 11.36 16.94
CA ALA A 149 -5.59 10.43 16.93
C ALA A 149 -5.19 9.04 17.45
N ARG A 150 -3.99 8.57 17.10
CA ARG A 150 -3.45 7.31 17.62
C ARG A 150 -3.19 7.35 19.12
N LEU A 151 -2.59 8.42 19.63
CA LEU A 151 -2.36 8.57 21.07
C LEU A 151 -3.67 8.58 21.86
N ALA A 152 -4.70 9.24 21.33
CA ALA A 152 -6.04 9.24 21.91
C ALA A 152 -6.66 7.82 21.93
N ALA A 153 -6.46 7.04 20.87
CA ALA A 153 -6.92 5.65 20.82
C ALA A 153 -6.21 4.76 21.86
N LEU A 154 -4.89 4.94 22.03
CA LEU A 154 -4.11 4.23 23.08
C LEU A 154 -4.60 4.60 24.49
N ALA A 155 -4.85 5.89 24.74
CA ALA A 155 -5.37 6.36 26.03
C ALA A 155 -6.78 5.81 26.32
N ALA A 156 -7.64 5.71 25.30
CA ALA A 156 -8.97 5.14 25.44
C ALA A 156 -8.93 3.63 25.72
N ALA A 157 -8.04 2.89 25.03
CA ALA A 157 -7.85 1.45 25.25
C ALA A 157 -7.42 1.16 26.71
N ALA A 158 -6.47 1.94 27.24
CA ALA A 158 -6.01 1.81 28.63
C ALA A 158 -7.10 2.09 29.69
N GLN A 159 -8.12 2.90 29.36
CA GLN A 159 -9.26 3.16 30.27
C GLN A 159 -10.28 2.02 30.28
N SER A 160 -10.30 1.19 29.23
CA SER A 160 -11.26 0.09 29.07
C SER A 160 -10.80 -1.24 29.66
N GLU A 161 -9.54 -1.36 30.11
CA GLU A 161 -9.06 -2.54 30.83
C GLU A 161 -9.60 -2.55 32.29
N PRO A 162 -10.29 -3.62 32.73
CA PRO A 162 -10.70 -3.76 34.12
C PRO A 162 -9.46 -3.93 35.00
N ARG A 163 -9.40 -3.15 36.08
CA ARG A 163 -8.37 -3.25 37.12
C ARG A 163 -8.42 -4.57 37.86
#